data_AF-A0A0A9DNG3-F1
#
_entry.id   AF-A0A0A9DNG3-F1
#
_cell.length_a   1.000
_cell.length_b   1.000
_cell.length_c   1.000
_cell.angle_alpha   90.00
_cell.angle_beta   90.00
_cell.angle_gamma   90.00
#
_symmetry.space_group_name_H-M   'P 1'
#
loop_
_entity.id
_entity.type
_entity.pdbx_description
1 polymer ?
#
loop_
_entity_poly.entity_id
_entity_poly.type
_entity_poly.pdbx_seq_one_letter_code
_entity_poly.pdbx_strand_id
1 'polypeptide(L)' 'MVSNGCMPNESTYTILIRGLASDGFVKEAQELLSELCYRGALRKHLMRHFGIV' A
#
# COMPACT_ATOMS: atom_id res chain seq x y z
N MET A 1 -15.33 6.36 -2.48
CA MET A 1 -14.46 5.85 -3.56
C MET A 1 -14.73 4.37 -3.80
N VAL A 2 -14.26 3.45 -2.94
CA VAL A 2 -14.50 1.99 -3.11
C VAL A 2 -15.98 1.63 -3.10
N SER A 3 -16.77 2.15 -2.14
CA SER A 3 -18.21 1.89 -2.04
C SER A 3 -19.03 2.42 -3.23
N ASN A 4 -18.42 3.31 -4.04
CA ASN A 4 -19.04 3.84 -5.26
C ASN A 4 -18.51 3.13 -6.52
N GLY A 5 -17.79 2.01 -6.36
CA GLY A 5 -17.17 1.27 -7.47
C GLY A 5 -15.90 1.91 -8.06
N CYS A 6 -15.42 3.02 -7.50
CA CYS A 6 -14.16 3.63 -7.92
C CYS A 6 -13.00 2.94 -7.19
N MET A 7 -12.13 2.25 -7.94
CA MET A 7 -10.96 1.60 -7.36
C MET A 7 -9.84 2.63 -7.11
N PRO A 8 -9.21 2.65 -5.92
CA PRO A 8 -7.96 3.39 -5.71
C PRO A 8 -6.90 2.99 -6.73
N ASN A 9 -6.04 3.94 -7.09
CA ASN A 9 -4.87 3.64 -7.91
C ASN A 9 -3.61 3.46 -7.05
N GLU A 10 -2.51 3.10 -7.70
CA GLU A 10 -1.18 2.89 -7.11
C GLU A 10 -0.75 4.05 -6.19
N SER A 11 -1.01 5.31 -6.59
CA SER A 11 -0.66 6.48 -5.80
C SER A 11 -1.47 6.58 -4.51
N THR A 12 -2.78 6.31 -4.56
CA THR A 12 -3.63 6.31 -3.37
C THR A 12 -3.16 5.28 -2.35
N TYR A 13 -2.88 4.06 -2.79
CA TYR A 13 -2.37 3.01 -1.90
C TYR A 13 -0.99 3.35 -1.35
N THR A 14 -0.11 3.92 -2.17
CA THR A 14 1.23 4.36 -1.73
C THR A 14 1.13 5.39 -0.61
N ILE A 15 0.24 6.37 -0.73
CA ILE A 15 0.02 7.38 0.31
C ILE A 15 -0.47 6.73 1.61
N LEU A 16 -1.45 5.83 1.52
CA LEU A 16 -2.00 5.14 2.69
C LEU A 16 -0.93 4.31 3.42
N ILE A 17 -0.12 3.55 2.68
CA ILE A 17 0.96 2.72 3.23
C ILE A 17 2.01 3.61 3.93
N ARG A 18 2.41 4.74 3.32
CA ARG A 18 3.34 5.68 3.98
C ARG A 18 2.75 6.25 5.26
N GLY A 19 1.48 6.67 5.23
CA GLY A 19 0.80 7.22 6.39
C GLY A 19 0.79 6.22 7.56
N LEU A 20 0.39 4.98 7.30
CA LEU A 20 0.40 3.91 8.31
C LEU A 20 1.80 3.69 8.89
N ALA A 21 2.83 3.60 8.04
CA ALA A 21 4.20 3.41 8.50
C ALA A 21 4.71 4.60 9.33
N SER A 22 4.38 5.84 8.92
CA SER A 22 4.75 7.06 9.65
C SER A 22 4.05 7.19 11.01
N ASP A 23 2.82 6.67 11.12
CA ASP A 23 2.06 6.65 12.38
C ASP A 23 2.46 5.47 13.30
N GLY A 24 3.43 4.65 12.91
CA GLY A 24 3.93 3.51 13.69
C GLY A 24 3.21 2.20 13.44
N PHE A 25 2.19 2.17 12.58
CA PHE A 25 1.46 0.97 12.14
C PHE A 25 2.25 0.23 11.03
N VAL A 26 3.51 -0.08 11.32
CA VAL A 26 4.44 -0.66 10.34
C VAL A 26 3.97 -2.04 9.88
N LYS A 27 3.43 -2.85 10.78
CA LYS A 27 2.95 -4.21 10.46
C LYS A 27 1.76 -4.16 9.51
N GLU A 28 0.79 -3.30 9.79
CA GLU A 28 -0.40 -3.08 8.97
C GLU A 28 -0.02 -2.53 7.59
N ALA A 29 0.95 -1.61 7.53
CA ALA A 29 1.49 -1.10 6.28
C ALA A 29 2.14 -2.21 5.44
N GLN A 30 2.89 -3.12 6.06
CA GLN A 30 3.51 -4.27 5.41
C GLN A 30 2.49 -5.31 4.92
N GLU A 31 1.50 -5.63 5.73
CA GLU A 31 0.41 -6.56 5.37
C GLU A 31 -0.40 -5.99 4.20
N LEU A 32 -0.76 -4.70 4.25
CA LEU A 32 -1.47 -4.03 3.17
C LEU A 32 -0.66 -3.99 1.87
N LEU A 33 0.64 -3.67 1.95
CA LEU A 33 1.52 -3.70 0.79
C LEU A 33 1.59 -5.09 0.15
N SER A 34 1.69 -6.13 0.99
CA SER A 34 1.78 -7.52 0.54
C SER A 34 0.49 -7.97 -0.16
N GLU A 35 -0.66 -7.65 0.42
CA GLU A 35 -1.98 -7.96 -0.14
C GLU A 35 -2.20 -7.24 -1.48
N LEU A 36 -1.82 -5.96 -1.57
CA LEU A 36 -1.99 -5.19 -2.81
C LEU A 36 -1.03 -5.64 -3.92
N CYS A 37 0.18 -6.08 -3.57
CA CYS A 37 1.07 -6.72 -4.54
C CYS A 37 0.56 -8.09 -4.98
N TYR A 38 -0.01 -8.89 -4.08
CA TYR A 38 -0.63 -10.17 -4.42
C TYR A 38 -1.81 -10.00 -5.39
N ARG A 39 -2.64 -8.98 -5.18
CA ARG A 39 -3.75 -8.62 -6.06
C ARG A 39 -3.33 -7.93 -7.37
N GLY A 40 -2.05 -7.64 -7.56
CA GLY A 40 -1.54 -6.90 -8.73
C GLY A 40 -1.93 -5.42 -8.76
N ALA A 41 -2.44 -4.87 -7.66
CA ALA A 41 -2.79 -3.46 -7.51
C ALA A 41 -1.57 -2.56 -7.26
N LEU A 42 -0.47 -3.15 -6.78
CA LEU A 42 0.83 -2.49 -6.61
C LEU A 42 1.95 -3.27 -7.28
N ARG A 43 2.89 -2.53 -7.88
CA ARG A 43 4.08 -3.11 -8.51
C ARG A 43 5.13 -3.46 -7.44
N LYS A 44 5.73 -4.64 -7.59
CA LYS A 44 6.76 -5.17 -6.66
C LYS A 44 7.97 -4.26 -6.46
N HIS A 45 8.32 -3.41 -7.44
CA HIS A 45 9.44 -2.48 -7.30
C HIS A 45 9.20 -1.39 -6.24
N LEU A 46 7.93 -1.07 -5.93
CA LEU A 46 7.59 -0.08 -4.91
C LEU A 46 7.98 -0.54 -3.51
N MET A 47 8.07 -1.85 -3.27
CA MET A 47 8.53 -2.41 -1.99
C MET A 47 9.89 -1.85 -1.55
N ARG A 48 10.75 -1.51 -2.52
CA ARG A 48 12.07 -0.92 -2.28
C ARG A 48 12.02 0.53 -1.78
N HIS A 49 10.96 1.28 -2.09
CA HIS A 49 10.80 2.67 -1.68
C HIS A 49 10.29 2.85 -0.25
N PHE A 50 9.78 1.79 0.36
CA PHE A 50 9.22 1.84 1.72
C PHE A 50 10.21 1.35 2.78
N GLY A 51 11.41 0.91 2.42
CA GLY A 51 12.40 0.37 3.37
C GLY A 51 11.90 -0.91 4.07
N ILE A 52 10.99 -1.65 3.44
CA ILE A 52 10.36 -2.86 3.99
C ILE A 52 11.20 -4.13 3.72
N VAL A 53 12.30 -4.01 2.96
CA VAL A 53 13.31 -5.06 2.70
C VAL A 53 14.70 -4.46 2.64
#